data_AF-A0AAV0ZP63-F1
#
_entry.id   AF-A0AAV0ZP63-F1
#
_cell.length_a   1.000
_cell.length_b   1.000
_cell.length_c   1.000
_cell.angle_alpha   90.00
_cell.angle_beta   90.00
_cell.angle_gamma   90.00
#
_symmetry.space_group_name_H-M   'P 1'
#
loop_
_entity.id
_entity.type
_entity.pdbx_description
1 polymer ?
#
loop_
_entity_poly.entity_id
_entity_poly.type
_entity_poly.pdbx_seq_one_letter_code
_entity_poly.pdbx_strand_id
1 'polypeptide(L)'
;MGLDSCKHNLHGRILWPKGSTPLTVQQLKTKLQALWSSLPKWGVTSLGKGFFEFSFSSIEDVRRVRATPSWNLNPGILKLFPWTKDFIPSNMNQSSAQVWVQIHGLAQEYWRPKIIFTIASSLGTPICIDSSSNKPLLETFWTLCSCLGRY
;
A
#
# COMPACT_ATOMS: atom_id res chain seq x y z
N MET A 1 -7.89 32.67 1.23
CA MET A 1 -6.68 32.13 0.55
C MET A 1 -6.27 30.87 1.31
N GLY A 2 -6.16 29.68 0.69
CA GLY A 2 -5.62 28.53 1.46
C GLY A 2 -6.08 27.10 1.11
N LEU A 3 -6.51 26.81 -0.13
CA LEU A 3 -6.75 25.42 -0.56
C LEU A 3 -6.04 25.04 -1.87
N ASP A 4 -5.62 26.00 -2.69
CA ASP A 4 -4.92 25.71 -3.94
C ASP A 4 -3.43 25.36 -3.78
N SER A 5 -2.85 25.62 -2.61
CA SER A 5 -1.41 25.40 -2.36
C SER A 5 -1.04 23.93 -2.11
N CYS A 6 -2.02 23.04 -1.91
CA CYS A 6 -1.77 21.65 -1.50
C CYS A 6 -1.78 20.64 -2.67
N LYS A 7 -2.02 21.08 -3.91
CA LYS A 7 -2.04 20.21 -5.10
C LYS A 7 -0.68 19.55 -5.37
N HIS A 8 0.40 20.16 -4.91
CA HIS A 8 1.76 19.67 -5.14
C HIS A 8 2.34 18.85 -3.97
N ASN A 9 1.52 18.49 -2.99
CA ASN A 9 1.97 17.73 -1.83
C ASN A 9 1.57 16.25 -1.93
N LEU A 10 2.40 15.37 -1.34
CA LEU A 10 2.12 13.96 -1.13
C LEU A 10 2.41 13.58 0.31
N HIS A 11 1.64 12.63 0.85
CA HIS A 11 1.98 11.99 2.11
C HIS A 11 2.67 10.67 1.84
N GLY A 12 3.69 10.36 2.63
CA GLY A 12 4.39 9.09 2.58
C GLY A 12 4.41 8.40 3.94
N ARG A 13 4.20 7.09 3.92
CA ARG A 13 4.41 6.22 5.08
C ARG A 13 5.60 5.32 4.81
N ILE A 14 6.56 5.31 5.72
CA ILE A 14 7.64 4.35 5.66
C ILE A 14 7.30 3.14 6.51
N LEU A 15 7.33 1.97 5.87
CA LEU A 15 7.19 0.67 6.49
C LEU A 15 8.61 0.14 6.76
N TRP A 16 8.97 0.15 8.03
CA TRP A 16 10.23 -0.41 8.53
C TRP A 16 10.04 -1.89 8.87
N PRO A 17 10.96 -2.79 8.47
CA PRO A 17 10.96 -4.15 8.99
C PRO A 17 11.16 -4.16 10.51
N LYS A 18 10.61 -5.17 11.18
CA LYS A 18 10.71 -5.29 12.64
C LYS A 18 12.18 -5.34 13.05
N GLY A 19 12.59 -4.43 13.94
CA GLY A 19 13.97 -4.33 14.44
C GLY A 19 14.89 -3.36 13.70
N SER A 20 14.45 -2.71 12.61
CA SER A 20 15.27 -1.68 11.95
C SER A 20 15.13 -0.31 12.59
N THR A 21 16.23 0.44 12.65
CA THR A 21 16.25 1.83 13.14
C THR A 21 15.57 2.78 12.14
N PRO A 22 14.64 3.64 12.59
CA PRO A 22 14.03 4.63 11.72
C PRO A 22 15.08 5.62 11.20
N LEU A 23 15.09 5.87 9.88
CA LEU A 23 16.01 6.85 9.29
C LEU A 23 15.65 8.27 9.73
N THR A 24 16.69 9.09 9.90
CA THR A 24 16.52 10.55 10.06
C THR A 24 16.02 11.17 8.76
N VAL A 25 15.37 12.34 8.87
CA VAL A 25 14.86 13.09 7.70
C VAL A 25 15.97 13.36 6.67
N GLN A 26 17.18 13.66 7.14
CA GLN A 26 18.32 13.92 6.27
C GLN A 26 18.76 12.67 5.51
N GLN A 27 18.89 11.53 6.18
CA GLN A 27 19.23 10.25 5.53
C GLN A 27 18.15 9.80 4.55
N LEU A 28 16.88 9.99 4.91
CA LEU A 28 15.76 9.74 4.02
C LEU A 28 15.83 10.62 2.77
N LYS A 29 16.12 11.91 2.96
CA LYS A 29 16.25 12.87 1.86
C LYS A 29 17.36 12.45 0.89
N THR A 30 18.53 12.07 1.40
CA THR A 30 19.65 11.60 0.57
C THR A 30 19.29 10.33 -0.22
N LYS A 31 18.64 9.34 0.41
CA LYS A 31 18.20 8.12 -0.28
C LYS A 31 17.18 8.42 -1.38
N LEU A 32 16.18 9.23 -1.06
CA LEU A 32 15.15 9.62 -2.01
C LEU A 32 15.69 10.49 -3.14
N GLN A 33 16.71 11.31 -2.88
CA GLN A 33 17.36 12.11 -3.92
C GLN A 33 18.05 11.24 -4.98
N ALA A 34 18.62 10.09 -4.58
CA ALA A 34 19.14 9.11 -5.53
C ALA A 34 18.03 8.44 -6.36
N LEU A 35 16.89 8.13 -5.74
CA LEU A 35 15.73 7.52 -6.40
C LEU A 35 14.96 8.51 -7.29
N TRP A 36 14.97 9.79 -6.92
CA TRP A 36 14.28 10.91 -7.56
C TRP A 36 15.27 11.87 -8.21
N SER A 37 16.33 11.34 -8.79
CA SER A 37 17.42 12.13 -9.39
C SER A 37 16.96 13.04 -10.54
N SER A 38 15.83 12.74 -11.18
CA SER A 38 15.22 13.52 -12.25
C SER A 38 14.29 14.63 -11.76
N LEU A 39 14.05 14.76 -10.45
CA LEU A 39 13.17 15.79 -9.91
C LEU A 39 13.96 17.08 -9.61
N PRO A 40 13.47 18.26 -10.02
CA PRO A 40 14.21 19.51 -9.90
C PRO A 40 14.31 19.99 -8.44
N LYS A 41 13.18 20.30 -7.80
CA LYS A 41 13.11 20.79 -6.42
C LYS A 41 11.95 20.13 -5.69
N TRP A 42 12.27 19.48 -4.57
CA TRP A 42 11.27 18.92 -3.67
C TRP A 42 11.71 19.05 -2.20
N GLY A 43 10.74 19.13 -1.30
CA GLY A 43 10.91 19.22 0.14
C GLY A 43 10.43 17.97 0.86
N VAL A 44 10.93 17.73 2.07
CA VAL A 44 10.45 16.68 2.97
C VAL A 44 10.31 17.21 4.38
N THR A 45 9.17 16.90 5.00
CA THR A 45 8.85 17.26 6.38
C THR A 45 8.43 16.01 7.13
N SER A 46 8.96 15.78 8.34
CA SER A 46 8.51 14.67 9.19
C SER A 46 7.21 15.05 9.90
N LEU A 47 6.17 14.23 9.74
CA LEU A 47 4.89 14.37 10.46
C LEU A 47 4.86 13.52 11.75
N GLY A 48 5.89 12.69 11.98
CA GLY A 48 5.96 11.77 13.11
C GLY A 48 5.27 10.42 12.85
N LYS A 49 5.50 9.43 13.74
CA LYS A 49 4.95 8.06 13.64
C LYS A 49 5.24 7.34 12.30
N GLY A 50 6.34 7.68 11.63
CA GLY A 50 6.72 7.11 10.33
C GLY A 50 6.01 7.75 9.12
N PHE A 51 5.35 8.88 9.32
CA PHE A 51 4.74 9.70 8.27
C PHE A 51 5.64 10.88 7.87
N PHE A 52 5.65 11.15 6.58
CA PHE A 52 6.39 12.23 5.96
C PHE A 52 5.51 12.96 4.95
N GLU A 53 5.66 14.27 4.85
CA GLU A 53 5.07 15.08 3.79
C GLU A 53 6.16 15.41 2.77
N PHE A 54 5.83 15.29 1.50
CA PHE A 54 6.68 15.67 0.38
C PHE A 54 6.02 16.80 -0.39
N SER A 55 6.75 17.88 -0.61
CA SER A 55 6.30 19.02 -1.41
C SER A 55 7.07 19.06 -2.72
N PHE A 56 6.37 19.16 -3.85
CA PHE A 56 6.95 19.21 -5.18
C PHE A 56 6.71 20.57 -5.83
N SER A 57 7.53 20.94 -6.81
CA SER A 57 7.34 22.16 -7.59
C SER A 57 6.29 22.05 -8.68
N SER A 58 6.02 20.84 -9.17
CA SER A 58 5.14 20.58 -10.33
C SER A 58 4.21 19.39 -10.07
N ILE A 59 3.01 19.46 -10.63
CA ILE A 59 2.04 18.36 -10.57
C ILE A 59 2.46 17.16 -11.43
N GLU A 60 3.24 17.38 -12.49
CA GLU A 60 3.82 16.32 -13.30
C GLU A 60 4.80 15.47 -12.48
N ASP A 61 5.58 16.10 -11.60
CA ASP A 61 6.48 15.41 -10.67
C ASP A 61 5.71 14.58 -9.66
N VAL A 62 4.62 15.14 -9.10
CA VAL A 62 3.70 14.40 -8.21
C VAL A 62 3.14 13.16 -8.92
N ARG A 63 2.70 13.30 -10.18
CA ARG A 63 2.17 12.18 -10.96
C ARG A 63 3.22 11.11 -11.22
N ARG A 64 4.45 11.50 -11.58
CA ARG A 64 5.56 10.58 -11.83
C ARG A 64 5.93 9.80 -10.57
N VAL A 65 6.05 10.49 -9.45
CA VAL A 65 6.40 9.89 -8.16
C VAL A 65 5.28 8.97 -7.65
N ARG A 66 4.02 9.37 -7.84
CA ARG A 66 2.82 8.60 -7.46
C ARG A 66 2.54 7.41 -8.39
N ALA A 67 2.98 7.45 -9.64
CA ALA A 67 2.83 6.32 -10.57
C ALA A 67 3.57 5.07 -10.07
N THR A 68 4.60 5.25 -9.25
CA THR A 68 5.30 4.15 -8.59
C THR A 68 4.58 3.79 -7.29
N PRO A 69 4.09 2.55 -7.12
CA PRO A 69 3.27 2.16 -5.97
C PRO A 69 4.05 2.17 -4.64
N SER A 70 5.36 1.92 -4.71
CA SER A 70 6.22 1.92 -3.54
C SER A 70 7.69 2.12 -3.92
N TRP A 71 8.43 2.83 -3.08
CA TRP A 71 9.85 3.08 -3.25
C TRP A 71 10.66 2.26 -2.25
N ASN A 72 11.68 1.54 -2.72
CA ASN A 72 12.53 0.74 -1.86
C ASN A 72 13.62 1.61 -1.21
N LEU A 73 13.64 1.65 0.13
CA LEU A 73 14.60 2.39 0.94
C LEU A 73 15.70 1.51 1.56
N ASN A 74 15.63 0.18 1.46
CA ASN A 74 16.61 -0.81 1.98
C ASN A 74 17.30 -0.41 3.31
N PRO A 75 16.85 -0.87 4.49
CA PRO A 75 15.77 -1.83 4.75
C PRO A 75 14.46 -1.09 5.06
N GLY A 76 13.62 -0.84 4.06
CA GLY A 76 12.35 -0.17 4.29
C GLY A 76 11.61 0.09 2.99
N ILE A 77 10.30 0.29 3.06
CA ILE A 77 9.48 0.59 1.89
C ILE A 77 8.71 1.88 2.15
N LEU A 78 8.84 2.85 1.25
CA LEU A 78 8.04 4.07 1.26
C LEU A 78 6.81 3.86 0.38
N LYS A 79 5.62 3.98 0.98
CA LYS A 79 4.34 4.05 0.27
C LYS A 79 3.85 5.49 0.25
N LEU A 80 3.41 5.95 -0.92
CA LEU A 80 2.93 7.31 -1.12
C LEU A 80 1.42 7.34 -1.30
N PHE A 81 0.80 8.39 -0.78
CA PHE A 81 -0.63 8.64 -0.78
C PHE A 81 -0.90 10.07 -1.24
N PRO A 82 -2.03 10.32 -1.94
CA PRO A 82 -2.47 11.67 -2.23
C PRO A 82 -2.59 12.48 -0.93
N TRP A 83 -2.17 13.73 -0.97
CA TRP A 83 -2.43 14.66 0.11
C TRP A 83 -3.94 14.77 0.33
N THR A 84 -4.36 14.66 1.58
CA THR A 84 -5.77 14.74 1.98
C THR A 84 -5.88 15.77 3.10
N LYS A 85 -6.81 16.70 2.97
CA LYS A 85 -7.14 17.65 4.04
C LYS A 85 -7.67 16.86 5.24
N ASP A 86 -7.27 17.24 6.45
CA ASP A 86 -7.59 16.54 7.71
C ASP A 86 -6.93 15.15 7.85
N PHE A 87 -5.64 15.08 7.48
CA PHE A 87 -4.84 13.88 7.69
C PHE A 87 -4.66 13.57 9.19
N ILE A 88 -5.43 12.60 9.69
CA ILE A 88 -5.27 12.05 11.03
C ILE A 88 -4.42 10.78 10.88
N PRO A 89 -3.15 10.77 11.37
CA PRO A 89 -2.27 9.59 11.32
C PRO A 89 -2.91 8.33 11.93
N SER A 90 -3.81 8.52 12.90
CA SER A 90 -4.58 7.50 13.61
C SER A 90 -5.65 6.82 12.74
N ASN A 91 -6.20 7.50 11.72
CA ASN A 91 -7.28 6.98 10.88
C ASN A 91 -6.80 6.37 9.56
N MET A 92 -5.50 6.44 9.25
CA MET A 92 -4.93 5.72 8.11
C MET A 92 -4.73 4.23 8.44
N ASN A 93 -5.85 3.57 8.69
CA ASN A 93 -5.96 2.14 8.49
C ASN A 93 -5.92 1.92 6.98
N GLN A 94 -5.16 0.92 6.54
CA GLN A 94 -5.19 0.45 5.15
C GLN A 94 -6.65 0.06 4.84
N SER A 95 -7.41 0.98 4.24
CA SER A 95 -8.84 0.78 3.95
C SER A 95 -9.05 -0.34 2.93
N SER A 96 -7.99 -0.76 2.25
CA SER A 96 -7.91 -2.05 1.58
C SER A 96 -6.63 -2.82 1.96
N ALA A 97 -6.81 -4.06 2.39
CA ALA A 97 -5.72 -5.02 2.58
C ALA A 97 -5.90 -6.18 1.61
N GLN A 98 -4.85 -6.52 0.86
CA GLN A 98 -4.83 -7.76 0.07
C GLN A 98 -4.50 -8.92 1.01
N VAL A 99 -5.44 -9.84 1.18
CA VAL A 99 -5.33 -11.00 2.06
C VAL A 99 -5.50 -12.28 1.27
N TRP A 100 -4.71 -13.29 1.61
CA TRP A 100 -4.85 -14.64 1.11
C TRP A 100 -5.76 -15.41 2.07
N VAL A 101 -6.88 -15.90 1.56
CA VAL A 101 -7.86 -16.68 2.32
C VAL A 101 -7.68 -18.15 1.97
N GLN A 102 -7.44 -18.97 2.98
CA GLN A 102 -7.28 -20.41 2.86
C GLN A 102 -8.61 -21.11 3.20
N ILE A 103 -9.21 -21.80 2.23
CA ILE A 103 -10.46 -22.56 2.43
C ILE A 103 -10.12 -24.05 2.50
N HIS A 104 -10.50 -24.69 3.60
CA HIS A 104 -10.26 -26.11 3.87
C HIS A 104 -11.56 -26.91 3.88
N GLY A 105 -11.53 -28.15 3.38
CA GLY A 105 -12.65 -29.09 3.50
C GLY A 105 -13.88 -28.72 2.68
N LEU A 106 -13.70 -27.92 1.61
CA LEU A 106 -14.77 -27.60 0.68
C LEU A 106 -15.10 -28.86 -0.16
N ALA A 107 -16.35 -29.28 -0.22
CA ALA A 107 -16.73 -30.44 -1.04
C ALA A 107 -16.57 -30.14 -2.54
N GLN A 108 -16.26 -31.17 -3.35
CA GLN A 108 -15.80 -31.02 -4.74
C GLN A 108 -16.80 -30.29 -5.64
N GLU A 109 -18.09 -30.43 -5.37
CA GLU A 109 -19.18 -29.75 -6.07
C GLU A 109 -19.12 -28.21 -5.96
N TYR A 110 -18.49 -27.70 -4.89
CA TYR A 110 -18.33 -26.28 -4.62
C TYR A 110 -17.02 -25.69 -5.18
N TRP A 111 -16.17 -26.49 -5.83
CA TRP A 111 -14.88 -26.03 -6.39
C TRP A 111 -15.02 -25.23 -7.69
N ARG A 112 -16.24 -24.89 -8.07
CA ARG A 112 -16.48 -24.03 -9.22
C ARG A 112 -15.96 -22.62 -8.89
N PRO A 113 -15.18 -21.99 -9.78
CA PRO A 113 -14.68 -20.64 -9.56
C PRO A 113 -15.78 -19.68 -9.11
N LYS A 114 -16.97 -19.75 -9.71
CA LYS A 114 -18.13 -18.93 -9.35
C LYS A 114 -18.52 -19.03 -7.87
N ILE A 115 -18.44 -20.21 -7.27
CA ILE A 115 -18.82 -20.44 -5.87
C ILE A 115 -17.72 -19.90 -4.94
N ILE A 116 -16.46 -20.19 -5.25
CA ILE A 116 -15.30 -19.67 -4.51
C ILE A 116 -15.29 -18.14 -4.54
N PHE A 117 -15.50 -17.54 -5.72
CA PHE A 117 -15.64 -16.08 -5.89
C PHE A 117 -16.81 -15.52 -5.09
N THR A 118 -17.93 -16.24 -4.94
CA THR A 118 -19.08 -15.80 -4.13
C THR A 118 -18.74 -15.79 -2.64
N ILE A 119 -18.09 -16.84 -2.13
CA ILE A 119 -17.61 -16.91 -0.74
C ILE A 119 -16.61 -15.77 -0.50
N ALA A 120 -15.66 -15.59 -1.40
CA ALA A 120 -14.65 -14.54 -1.32
C ALA A 120 -15.23 -13.12 -1.41
N SER A 121 -16.30 -12.94 -2.19
CA SER A 121 -17.05 -11.67 -2.29
C SER A 121 -17.70 -11.24 -0.97
N SER A 122 -17.97 -12.19 -0.08
CA SER A 122 -18.47 -11.87 1.27
C SER A 122 -17.38 -11.22 2.14
N LEU A 123 -16.10 -11.55 1.89
CA LEU A 123 -14.95 -11.07 2.66
C LEU A 123 -14.32 -9.79 2.07
N GLY A 124 -14.48 -9.56 0.76
CA GLY A 124 -13.83 -8.45 0.06
C GLY A 124 -14.05 -8.52 -1.46
N THR A 125 -13.30 -7.75 -2.25
CA THR A 125 -13.31 -7.93 -3.71
C THR A 125 -12.34 -9.05 -4.07
N PRO A 126 -12.80 -10.19 -4.58
CA PRO A 126 -11.91 -11.27 -4.97
C PRO A 126 -11.10 -10.89 -6.22
N ILE A 127 -9.80 -11.18 -6.21
CA ILE A 127 -8.84 -10.80 -7.25
C ILE A 127 -8.44 -12.03 -8.08
N CYS A 128 -8.01 -13.10 -7.42
CA CYS A 128 -7.62 -14.34 -8.08
C CYS A 128 -7.71 -15.55 -7.13
N ILE A 129 -7.79 -16.74 -7.70
CA ILE A 129 -7.79 -18.02 -6.99
C ILE A 129 -6.55 -18.78 -7.44
N ASP A 130 -5.74 -19.27 -6.51
CA ASP A 130 -4.67 -20.22 -6.76
C ASP A 130 -5.18 -21.65 -6.49
N SER A 131 -5.13 -22.49 -7.52
CA SER A 131 -5.42 -23.91 -7.41
C SER A 131 -4.10 -24.67 -7.27
N SER A 132 -3.73 -25.03 -6.05
CA SER A 132 -2.54 -25.83 -5.80
C SER A 132 -2.80 -27.30 -6.23
N SER A 133 -2.53 -27.62 -7.50
CA SER A 133 -2.94 -28.85 -8.18
C SER A 133 -2.18 -30.14 -7.80
N ASN A 134 -1.54 -30.26 -6.63
CA ASN A 134 -0.71 -31.46 -6.37
C ASN A 134 -0.44 -31.85 -4.91
N LYS A 135 -1.41 -31.79 -4.00
CA LYS A 135 -1.25 -32.41 -2.67
C LYS A 135 -2.46 -33.25 -2.27
N PRO A 136 -2.27 -34.53 -1.90
CA PRO A 136 -3.35 -35.35 -1.38
C PRO A 136 -3.65 -35.00 0.08
N LEU A 137 -4.95 -35.05 0.39
CA LEU A 137 -5.64 -34.90 1.69
C LEU A 137 -6.06 -33.46 2.06
N LEU A 138 -7.36 -33.19 1.79
CA LEU A 138 -8.13 -31.96 2.05
C LEU A 138 -7.69 -30.73 1.26
N GLU A 139 -8.25 -30.63 0.06
CA GLU A 139 -7.96 -29.59 -0.92
C GLU A 139 -8.12 -28.17 -0.36
N THR A 140 -6.98 -27.52 -0.29
CA THR A 140 -6.81 -26.15 0.17
C THR A 140 -6.88 -25.21 -1.03
N PHE A 141 -7.83 -24.28 -1.04
CA PHE A 141 -7.87 -23.19 -2.01
C PHE A 141 -7.33 -21.91 -1.38
N TRP A 142 -6.50 -21.18 -2.13
CA TRP A 142 -6.06 -19.84 -1.74
C TRP A 142 -6.78 -18.82 -2.63
N THR A 143 -7.59 -17.96 -2.02
CA THR A 143 -8.20 -16.82 -2.74
C THR A 143 -7.57 -15.52 -2.27
N LEU A 144 -7.05 -14.74 -3.21
CA LEU A 144 -6.61 -13.38 -2.95
C LEU A 144 -7.85 -12.47 -2.95
N CYS A 145 -8.14 -11.85 -1.81
CA CYS A 145 -9.21 -10.87 -1.67
C CYS A 145 -8.61 -9.52 -1.30
N SER A 146 -9.17 -8.43 -1.80
CA SER A 146 -9.01 -7.13 -1.13
C SER A 146 -10.10 -7.01 -0.06
N CYS A 147 -9.71 -7.14 1.22
CA CYS A 147 -10.56 -6.72 2.32
C CYS A 147 -10.69 -5.20 2.27
N LEU A 148 -11.79 -4.71 1.69
CA LEU A 148 -12.26 -3.36 2.00
C LEU A 148 -12.73 -3.41 3.45
N GLY A 149 -12.09 -2.64 4.33
CA GLY A 149 -12.53 -2.51 5.71
C GLY A 149 -13.98 -2.03 5.72
N ARG A 150 -14.91 -2.93 6.05
CA ARG A 150 -16.29 -2.52 6.35
C ARG A 150 -16.26 -1.77 7.68
N TYR A 151 -16.96 -0.64 7.69
CA TYR A 151 -17.29 0.18 8.85
C TYR A 151 -17.96 -0.66 9.96
#